data_AF-A0A821DEV3-F1
#
_entry.id   AF-A0A821DEV3-F1
#
_cell.length_a   1.000
_cell.length_b   1.000
_cell.length_c   1.000
_cell.angle_alpha   90.00
_cell.angle_beta   90.00
_cell.angle_gamma   90.00
#
_symmetry.space_group_name_H-M   'P 1'
#
loop_
_entity.id
_entity.type
_entity.pdbx_description
1 polymer ?
#
loop_
_entity_poly.entity_id
_entity_poly.type
_entity_poly.pdbx_seq_one_letter_code
_entity_poly.pdbx_strand_id
1 'polypeptide(L)'
;LIPMELELEKRFPVNVVHGLLAKGHTISGFRGGCVVQAIERRHSDELWAVSDARKGGVPDGLGYKNITKSFQNWINRTFKLSKQQNLLEQEIVKGRLLTPK
;
A
#
# COMPACT_ATOMS: atom_id res chain seq x y z
N LEU A 1 -3.84 -23.45 -12.54
CA LEU A 1 -3.26 -22.79 -13.74
C LEU A 1 -3.29 -21.29 -13.51
N ILE A 2 -2.19 -20.59 -13.83
CA ILE A 2 -2.15 -19.12 -13.76
C ILE A 2 -2.83 -18.59 -15.04
N PRO A 3 -3.74 -17.61 -14.97
CA PRO A 3 -4.37 -17.03 -16.15
C PRO A 3 -3.34 -16.48 -17.15
N MET A 4 -3.64 -16.58 -18.45
CA MET A 4 -2.75 -16.05 -19.49
C MET A 4 -2.69 -14.53 -19.47
N GLU A 5 -3.78 -13.86 -19.14
CA GLU A 5 -3.85 -12.42 -18.98
C GLU A 5 -3.88 -12.04 -17.49
N LEU A 6 -3.02 -11.11 -17.09
CA LEU A 6 -2.81 -10.73 -15.70
C LEU A 6 -2.88 -9.22 -15.50
N GLU A 7 -3.59 -8.80 -14.45
CA GLU A 7 -3.45 -7.47 -13.86
C GLU A 7 -2.58 -7.59 -12.59
N LEU A 8 -1.57 -6.73 -12.48
CA LEU A 8 -0.60 -6.80 -11.37
C LEU A 8 -0.61 -5.53 -10.53
N GLU A 9 -0.18 -5.62 -9.28
CA GLU A 9 0.08 -4.42 -8.48
C GLU A 9 1.38 -3.72 -8.91
N LYS A 10 1.46 -2.39 -8.74
CA LYS A 10 2.65 -1.60 -9.10
C LYS A 10 3.96 -2.08 -8.46
N ARG A 11 3.89 -2.74 -7.30
CA ARG A 11 5.04 -3.25 -6.54
C ARG A 11 5.32 -4.73 -6.79
N PHE A 12 4.68 -5.33 -7.80
CA PHE A 12 4.89 -6.73 -8.12
C PHE A 12 6.35 -6.98 -8.55
N PRO A 13 7.01 -8.07 -8.09
CA PRO A 13 8.43 -8.27 -8.35
C PRO A 13 8.77 -8.41 -9.84
N VAL A 14 9.70 -7.59 -10.33
CA VAL A 14 10.07 -7.50 -11.76
C VAL A 14 10.65 -8.82 -12.30
N ASN A 15 11.44 -9.53 -11.50
CA ASN A 15 11.98 -10.84 -11.88
C ASN A 15 10.89 -11.88 -12.14
N VAL A 16 9.79 -11.83 -11.36
CA VAL A 16 8.64 -12.72 -11.55
C VAL A 16 7.86 -12.32 -12.80
N VAL A 17 7.68 -11.01 -13.04
CA VAL A 17 7.09 -10.48 -14.28
C VAL A 17 7.80 -11.01 -15.51
N HIS A 18 9.13 -10.91 -15.56
CA HIS A 18 9.91 -11.42 -16.70
C HIS A 18 9.73 -12.93 -16.88
N GLY A 19 9.69 -13.70 -15.79
CA GLY A 19 9.43 -15.14 -15.84
C GLY A 19 8.05 -15.50 -16.39
N LEU A 20 7.02 -14.69 -16.08
CA LEU A 20 5.66 -14.88 -16.59
C LEU A 20 5.57 -14.51 -18.08
N LEU A 21 6.17 -13.40 -18.50
CA LEU A 21 6.22 -13.00 -19.92
C LEU A 21 6.95 -14.05 -20.77
N ALA A 22 8.07 -14.59 -20.27
CA ALA A 22 8.82 -15.65 -20.95
C ALA A 22 8.03 -16.96 -21.09
N LYS A 23 7.04 -17.19 -20.22
CA LYS A 23 6.10 -18.32 -20.29
C LYS A 23 4.88 -18.03 -21.16
N GLY A 24 4.82 -16.86 -21.80
CA GLY A 24 3.76 -16.46 -22.72
C GLY A 24 2.59 -15.71 -22.06
N HIS A 25 2.64 -15.40 -20.77
CA HIS A 25 1.61 -14.59 -20.13
C HIS A 25 1.65 -13.14 -20.65
N THR A 26 0.51 -12.48 -20.66
CA THR A 26 0.33 -11.08 -21.02
C THR A 26 -0.06 -10.28 -19.79
N ILE A 27 0.56 -9.11 -19.60
CA ILE A 27 0.20 -8.18 -18.52
C ILE A 27 -0.62 -7.05 -19.12
N SER A 28 -1.91 -7.01 -18.80
CA SER A 28 -2.85 -6.04 -19.36
C SER A 28 -2.77 -4.67 -18.67
N GLY A 29 -2.21 -4.61 -17.46
CA GLY A 29 -1.93 -3.36 -16.79
C GLY A 29 -1.52 -3.52 -15.33
N PHE A 30 -1.25 -2.36 -14.70
CA PHE A 30 -1.01 -2.28 -13.28
C PHE A 30 -2.22 -1.69 -12.56
N ARG A 31 -2.93 -2.53 -11.81
CA ARG A 31 -4.10 -2.12 -11.02
C ARG A 31 -3.83 -2.33 -9.54
N GLY A 32 -4.39 -1.47 -8.69
CA GLY A 32 -4.42 -1.77 -7.27
C GLY A 32 -5.27 -3.02 -7.05
N GLY A 33 -4.76 -4.01 -6.31
CA GLY A 33 -5.50 -5.24 -6.03
C GLY A 33 -6.74 -5.00 -5.18
N CYS A 34 -7.36 -6.06 -4.68
CA CYS A 34 -8.53 -5.96 -3.82
C CYS A 34 -8.27 -5.04 -2.62
N VAL A 35 -9.23 -4.16 -2.32
CA VAL A 35 -9.20 -3.32 -1.12
C VAL A 35 -9.75 -4.16 0.03
N VAL A 36 -8.89 -4.53 0.97
CA VAL A 36 -9.23 -5.48 2.05
C VAL A 36 -9.28 -4.78 3.40
N GLN A 37 -10.17 -5.26 4.26
CA GLN A 37 -10.16 -4.98 5.69
C GLN A 37 -10.11 -6.32 6.41
N ALA A 38 -9.34 -6.40 7.49
CA ALA A 38 -9.16 -7.64 8.23
C ALA A 38 -9.12 -7.37 9.73
N ILE A 39 -9.61 -8.33 10.50
CA ILE A 39 -9.51 -8.36 11.96
C ILE A 39 -8.85 -9.68 12.34
N GLU A 40 -7.75 -9.60 13.08
CA GLU A 40 -7.02 -10.73 13.65
C GLU A 40 -7.26 -10.74 15.17
N ARG A 41 -7.62 -11.90 15.73
CA ARG A 41 -7.59 -12.13 17.18
C ARG A 41 -6.22 -12.69 17.55
N ARG A 42 -5.38 -11.92 18.22
CA ARG A 42 -4.03 -12.37 18.62
C ARG A 42 -4.05 -13.15 19.92
N HIS A 43 -4.84 -12.68 20.88
CA HIS A 43 -5.02 -13.30 22.19
C HIS A 43 -6.51 -13.35 22.55
N SER A 44 -6.86 -13.96 23.68
CA SER A 44 -8.25 -14.06 24.14
C SER A 44 -8.95 -12.69 24.11
N ASP A 45 -8.23 -11.63 24.51
CA ASP A 45 -8.82 -10.32 24.76
C ASP A 45 -8.22 -9.20 23.87
N GLU A 46 -7.49 -9.57 22.82
CA GLU A 46 -6.83 -8.61 21.93
C GLU A 46 -7.25 -8.82 20.46
N LEU A 47 -7.80 -7.75 19.88
CA LEU A 47 -8.19 -7.67 18.48
C LEU A 47 -7.33 -6.65 17.75
N TRP A 48 -6.81 -7.04 16.59
CA TRP A 48 -6.05 -6.20 15.68
C TRP A 48 -6.87 -5.98 14.43
N ALA A 49 -7.21 -4.74 14.14
CA ALA A 49 -7.93 -4.39 12.94
C ALA A 49 -7.02 -3.60 12.00
N VAL A 50 -7.01 -3.98 10.73
CA VAL A 50 -6.27 -3.29 9.67
C VAL A 50 -7.20 -2.94 8.52
N SER A 51 -7.00 -1.76 7.96
CA SER A 51 -7.71 -1.30 6.78
C SER A 51 -6.69 -0.96 5.69
N ASP A 52 -6.98 -1.38 4.46
CA ASP A 52 -6.22 -0.93 3.31
C ASP A 52 -6.24 0.60 3.24
N ALA A 53 -5.05 1.19 3.08
CA ALA A 53 -4.86 2.64 3.07
C ALA A 53 -5.66 3.34 1.95
N ARG A 54 -5.95 2.64 0.84
CA ARG A 54 -6.71 3.19 -0.29
C ARG A 54 -8.19 3.42 0.04
N LYS A 55 -8.73 2.78 1.09
CA LYS A 55 -10.12 2.96 1.52
C LYS A 55 -10.32 4.26 2.29
N GLY A 56 -9.24 4.85 2.83
CA GLY A 56 -9.32 5.98 3.78
C GLY A 56 -10.02 5.62 5.09
N GLY A 57 -10.39 4.35 5.30
CA GLY A 57 -11.00 3.87 6.53
C GLY A 57 -9.97 3.72 7.63
N VAL A 58 -10.30 4.16 8.84
CA VAL A 58 -9.50 3.94 10.04
C VAL A 58 -10.17 2.82 10.82
N PRO A 59 -9.43 1.74 11.19
CA PRO A 59 -9.97 0.74 12.10
C PRO A 59 -10.30 1.41 13.43
N ASP A 60 -11.56 1.29 13.85
CA ASP A 60 -12.02 1.77 15.15
C ASP A 60 -12.19 0.60 16.11
N GLY A 61 -11.67 0.75 17.32
CA GLY A 61 -11.63 -0.31 18.32
C GLY A 61 -11.72 0.28 19.72
N LEU A 62 -12.65 -0.24 20.51
CA LEU A 62 -12.81 0.11 21.93
C LEU A 62 -11.78 -0.67 22.77
N GLY A 63 -10.51 -0.26 22.70
CA GLY A 63 -9.45 -0.75 23.58
C GLY A 63 -9.27 0.16 24.80
N TYR A 64 -9.53 -0.34 26.00
CA TYR A 64 -9.30 0.42 27.23
C TYR A 64 -7.82 0.85 27.35
N LYS A 65 -7.61 2.18 27.39
CA LYS A 65 -6.45 2.94 27.89
C LYS A 65 -5.06 2.31 27.66
N ASN A 66 -4.46 2.61 26.52
CA ASN A 66 -3.06 3.05 26.36
C ASN A 66 -2.64 2.77 24.91
N ILE A 67 -3.05 3.65 23.98
CA ILE A 67 -2.43 3.71 22.65
C ILE A 67 -0.95 3.97 22.89
N THR A 68 -0.13 2.95 22.70
CA THR A 68 1.31 3.05 22.90
C THR A 68 1.85 4.11 21.94
N LYS A 69 2.74 4.99 22.44
CA LYS A 69 3.41 6.05 21.64
C LYS A 69 3.94 5.51 20.30
N SER A 70 4.33 4.24 20.24
CA SER A 70 4.79 3.54 19.04
C SER A 70 3.74 3.50 17.92
N PHE A 71 2.47 3.24 18.22
CA PHE A 71 1.40 3.21 17.21
C PHE A 71 1.07 4.62 16.71
N GLN A 72 0.97 5.59 17.62
CA GLN A 72 0.77 7.00 17.25
C GLN A 72 1.94 7.53 16.39
N ASN A 73 3.18 7.16 16.72
CA ASN A 73 4.37 7.53 15.96
C ASN A 73 4.41 6.87 14.57
N TRP A 74 3.95 5.63 14.44
CA TRP A 74 3.85 4.95 13.15
C TRP A 74 2.79 5.62 12.25
N ILE A 75 1.60 5.90 12.78
CA ILE A 75 0.55 6.65 12.06
C ILE A 75 1.11 8.01 11.59
N ASN A 76 1.70 8.78 12.49
CA ASN A 76 2.25 10.10 12.16
C ASN A 76 3.37 10.04 11.10
N ARG A 77 4.22 9.00 11.11
CA ARG A 77 5.24 8.78 10.06
C ARG A 77 4.61 8.46 8.71
N THR A 78 3.64 7.54 8.68
CA THR A 78 2.99 7.11 7.43
C THR A 78 2.26 8.27 6.74
N PHE A 79 1.54 9.11 7.51
CA PHE A 79 0.88 10.30 6.98
C PHE A 79 1.85 11.39 6.54
N LYS A 80 2.99 11.58 7.23
CA LYS A 80 4.01 12.55 6.83
C LYS A 80 4.68 12.17 5.51
N LEU A 81 4.94 10.88 5.29
CA LEU A 81 5.53 10.35 4.06
C LEU A 81 4.58 10.51 2.86
N SER A 82 3.28 10.26 3.02
CA SER A 82 2.32 10.44 1.93
C SER A 82 2.17 11.92 1.53
N LYS A 83 2.21 12.84 2.50
CA LYS A 83 2.18 14.29 2.23
C LYS A 83 3.43 14.77 1.49
N GLN A 84 4.60 14.23 1.82
CA GLN A 84 5.85 14.56 1.12
C GLN A 84 5.87 14.00 -0.31
N GLN A 85 5.38 12.78 -0.53
CA GLN A 85 5.26 12.21 -1.88
C GLN A 85 4.29 13.02 -2.75
N ASN A 86 3.13 13.41 -2.23
CA ASN A 86 2.18 14.25 -2.96
C ASN A 86 2.77 15.63 -3.34
N LEU A 87 3.61 16.22 -2.48
CA LEU A 87 4.29 17.49 -2.78
C LEU A 87 5.37 17.31 -3.86
N LEU A 88 6.13 16.21 -3.79
CA LEU A 88 7.13 15.85 -4.81
C LEU A 88 6.48 15.59 -6.17
N GLU A 89 5.36 14.86 -6.20
CA GLU A 89 4.60 14.61 -7.42
C GLU A 89 4.04 15.92 -8.00
N GLN A 90 3.57 16.85 -7.17
CA GLN A 90 3.11 18.16 -7.63
C GLN A 90 4.24 19.04 -8.20
N GLU A 91 5.45 18.99 -7.63
CA GLU A 91 6.62 19.72 -8.13
C GLU A 91 7.16 19.12 -9.44
N ILE A 92 7.12 17.79 -9.59
CA ILE A 92 7.46 17.08 -10.82
C ILE A 92 6.46 17.39 -11.93
N VAL A 93 5.15 17.35 -11.65
CA VAL A 93 4.08 17.65 -12.62
C VAL A 93 4.09 19.12 -13.04
N LYS A 94 4.51 20.05 -12.17
CA LYS A 94 4.68 21.48 -12.50
C LYS A 94 5.99 21.80 -13.22
N GLY A 95 6.79 20.80 -13.57
CA GLY A 95 8.03 20.97 -14.33
C GLY A 95 9.15 21.70 -13.60
N ARG A 96 9.09 21.81 -12.26
CA ARG A 96 10.11 22.52 -11.45
C ARG A 96 11.31 21.68 -11.06
N LEU A 97 11.21 20.36 -11.20
CA LEU A 97 12.32 19.42 -11.01
C LEU A 97 12.74 18.84 -12.37
N LEU A 98 13.28 19.70 -13.24
CA LEU A 98 14.10 19.24 -14.36
C LEU A 98 15.49 18.90 -13.85
N THR A 99 15.86 17.65 -14.10
CA THR A 99 17.14 16.91 -13.94
C THR A 99 18.40 17.68 -13.57
N PRO A 100 19.31 17.08 -12.77
CA PRO A 100 20.67 17.60 -12.62
C PRO A 100 21.38 17.63 -13.98
N LYS A 101 22.11 18.72 -14.24
CA LYS A 101 23.05 18.86 -15.38
C LYS A 101 24.19 17.86 -15.27
#